data_AF-A0A5B2VD70-F1
#
_entry.id   AF-A0A5B2VD70-F1
#
_cell.length_a   1.000
_cell.length_b   1.000
_cell.length_c   1.000
_cell.angle_alpha   90.00
_cell.angle_beta   90.00
_cell.angle_gamma   90.00
#
_symmetry.space_group_name_H-M   'P 1'
#
loop_
_entity.id
_entity.type
_entity.pdbx_description
1 polymer ?
#
loop_
_entity_poly.entity_id
_entity_poly.type
_entity_poly.pdbx_seq_one_letter_code
_entity_poly.pdbx_strand_id
1 'polypeptide(L)'
;MPEALAVPGPQEAEADLRRFLTVRIEGDRYALPAGEVSEVVRVPPVARVPLAPASLLGLANLRGAVLPVVSLRRLLGRGGEGDDEAAMRAVVLGGASPVALVVDRVETLVSVAPDRIETRQAALGAREGERVQGAFGDGSGAEPTRILDPRGLIEAAFPRRERPPRASRAAAAPVAAEDGSGERPGLVTFQVAGQSFALPLAAVREIIPAPDSVVAVTRGDAPVLGVTSHRDTLLPLISLRGLLGLDRAAPADAAPKVIVTVVRGALVGLVADRMQAIVPADPALMEPIPPVLAARAGGETRIESIYRGGPDGGLVSVLAPERLFREDVMQRLGAGAEASGNEAGPAADAEGIRFVVFRLGEDEFGVPVEAVDEVARVPDRITRVPRTPPFLEGVTNLRGEVLPVIDGRRRFDMPPAASGERRRLLVVRSERHRAGIVVDAVLGITFAPGDAVEPAPEVAGETGLVRGVVKLGGDGRIVLLLEPAGLLTRAERGLLDAMAGEAEA
;
A
#
# COMPACT_ATOMS: atom_id res chain seq x y z
N MET A 1 78.13 22.00 15.53
CA MET A 1 77.31 23.21 15.74
C MET A 1 77.94 24.29 14.88
N PRO A 2 77.29 24.66 13.77
CA PRO A 2 76.14 25.56 13.81
C PRO A 2 74.85 24.97 13.21
N GLU A 3 73.77 25.71 13.47
CA GLU A 3 72.35 25.35 13.40
C GLU A 3 71.84 24.92 12.02
N ALA A 4 71.00 23.89 12.06
CA ALA A 4 70.13 23.49 10.97
C ALA A 4 69.01 24.54 10.77
N LEU A 5 69.03 25.24 9.64
CA LEU A 5 67.80 25.82 9.09
C LEU A 5 66.97 24.66 8.52
N ALA A 6 65.99 24.20 9.29
CA ALA A 6 64.93 23.36 8.76
C ALA A 6 64.11 24.21 7.78
N VAL A 7 64.21 23.90 6.49
CA VAL A 7 63.24 24.33 5.49
C VAL A 7 61.97 23.51 5.75
N PRO A 8 60.82 24.11 6.14
CA PRO A 8 59.60 23.35 6.19
C PRO A 8 59.21 22.99 4.75
N GLY A 9 59.06 21.69 4.48
CA GLY A 9 58.68 21.17 3.17
C GLY A 9 57.29 21.64 2.73
N PRO A 10 56.99 21.67 1.42
CA PRO A 10 55.70 22.12 0.89
C PRO A 10 54.60 21.04 1.03
N GLN A 11 54.46 20.41 2.20
CA GLN A 11 53.53 19.28 2.41
C GLN A 11 52.61 19.37 3.64
N GLU A 12 52.52 20.52 4.34
CA GLU A 12 51.64 20.69 5.53
C GLU A 12 50.41 21.59 5.30
N ALA A 13 49.99 21.80 4.05
CA ALA A 13 48.72 22.47 3.75
C ALA A 13 47.96 21.73 2.65
N GLU A 14 47.67 20.44 2.86
CA GLU A 14 46.44 19.89 2.30
C GLU A 14 45.30 20.63 3.02
N ALA A 15 44.87 21.74 2.42
CA ALA A 15 43.85 22.61 2.97
C ALA A 15 42.64 21.77 3.38
N ASP A 16 42.13 21.98 4.59
CA ASP A 16 40.90 21.38 5.13
C ASP A 16 39.67 21.89 4.32
N LEU A 17 39.62 21.52 3.04
CA LEU A 17 38.61 21.97 2.09
C LEU A 17 37.31 21.21 2.37
N ARG A 18 36.26 21.96 2.65
CA ARG A 18 34.92 21.40 2.80
C ARG A 18 34.27 21.25 1.44
N ARG A 19 33.69 20.07 1.19
CA ARG A 19 33.02 19.75 -0.08
C ARG A 19 31.52 19.98 0.02
N PHE A 20 30.95 20.62 -1.00
CA PHE A 20 29.53 20.93 -1.07
C PHE A 20 28.95 20.57 -2.44
N LEU A 21 27.78 19.94 -2.45
CA LEU A 21 26.99 19.74 -3.65
C LEU A 21 26.13 20.99 -3.88
N THR A 22 26.34 21.70 -4.99
CA THR A 22 25.54 22.87 -5.34
C THR A 22 24.27 22.47 -6.06
N VAL A 23 23.15 23.06 -5.65
CA VAL A 23 21.81 22.79 -6.17
C VAL A 23 21.08 24.10 -6.45
N ARG A 24 20.08 24.07 -7.32
CA ARG A 24 19.18 25.19 -7.56
C ARG A 24 17.78 24.91 -7.04
N ILE A 25 17.16 25.95 -6.48
CA ILE A 25 15.75 26.00 -6.12
C ILE A 25 15.20 27.35 -6.57
N GLU A 26 14.24 27.36 -7.50
CA GLU A 26 13.62 28.57 -8.07
C GLU A 26 14.63 29.62 -8.52
N GLY A 27 15.71 29.17 -9.17
CA GLY A 27 16.78 30.05 -9.65
C GLY A 27 17.83 30.41 -8.61
N ASP A 28 17.57 30.28 -7.32
CA ASP A 28 18.57 30.53 -6.26
C ASP A 28 19.52 29.34 -6.09
N ARG A 29 20.79 29.63 -5.77
CA ARG A 29 21.84 28.62 -5.60
C ARG A 29 22.09 28.32 -4.13
N TYR A 30 22.02 27.04 -3.79
CA TYR A 30 22.28 26.50 -2.46
C TYR A 30 23.38 25.46 -2.48
N ALA A 31 23.97 25.20 -1.33
CA ALA A 31 24.99 24.19 -1.12
C ALA A 31 24.54 23.20 -0.03
N LEU A 32 24.65 21.90 -0.31
CA LEU A 32 24.44 20.81 0.65
C LEU A 32 25.80 20.21 1.04
N PRO A 33 26.09 19.94 2.32
CA PRO A 33 27.33 19.29 2.74
C PRO A 33 27.50 17.94 2.03
N ALA A 34 28.55 17.76 1.25
CA ALA A 34 28.72 16.56 0.42
C ALA A 34 28.95 15.29 1.25
N GLY A 35 29.46 15.44 2.49
CA GLY A 35 29.62 14.31 3.42
C GLY A 35 28.29 13.72 3.91
N GLU A 36 27.18 14.45 3.77
CA GLU A 36 25.84 13.96 4.11
C GLU A 36 25.12 13.32 2.91
N VAL A 37 25.61 13.58 1.69
CA VAL A 37 25.01 13.07 0.45
C VAL A 37 25.57 11.69 0.15
N SER A 38 24.68 10.70 0.11
CA SER A 38 25.02 9.32 -0.25
C SER A 38 24.95 9.08 -1.75
N GLU A 39 23.91 9.57 -2.42
CA GLU A 39 23.75 9.50 -3.88
C GLU A 39 22.82 10.58 -4.41
N VAL A 40 22.87 10.80 -5.73
CA VAL A 40 21.95 11.68 -6.46
C VAL A 40 21.30 10.88 -7.59
N VAL A 41 19.98 10.81 -7.57
CA VAL A 41 19.20 10.01 -8.52
C VAL A 41 18.12 10.86 -9.18
N ARG A 42 17.50 10.34 -10.24
CA ARG A 42 16.24 10.90 -10.75
C ARG A 42 15.15 10.67 -9.69
N VAL A 43 14.20 11.59 -9.61
CA VAL A 43 13.08 11.46 -8.67
C VAL A 43 12.34 10.15 -9.00
N PRO A 44 12.32 9.15 -8.10
CA PRO A 44 11.61 7.91 -8.33
C PRO A 44 10.09 8.13 -8.25
N PRO A 45 9.26 7.19 -8.70
CA PRO A 45 7.84 7.18 -8.38
C PRO A 45 7.64 7.23 -6.86
N VAL A 46 6.74 8.10 -6.41
CA VAL A 46 6.48 8.34 -4.99
C VAL A 46 5.05 7.95 -4.67
N ALA A 47 4.88 7.08 -3.67
CA ALA A 47 3.57 6.77 -3.08
C ALA A 47 3.20 7.85 -2.06
N ARG A 48 2.08 8.53 -2.29
CA ARG A 48 1.64 9.64 -1.44
C ARG A 48 1.19 9.15 -0.07
N VAL A 49 1.68 9.80 0.97
CA VAL A 49 1.24 9.57 2.35
C VAL A 49 0.01 10.45 2.61
N PRO A 50 -1.16 9.88 2.94
CA PRO A 50 -2.36 10.68 3.13
C PRO A 50 -2.22 11.63 4.32
N LEU A 51 -2.73 12.86 4.17
CA LEU A 51 -2.71 13.92 5.19
C LEU A 51 -1.31 14.35 5.62
N ALA A 52 -0.27 13.99 4.86
CA ALA A 52 1.08 14.43 5.14
C ALA A 52 1.23 15.94 4.88
N PRO A 53 2.17 16.61 5.58
CA PRO A 53 2.54 17.99 5.25
C PRO A 53 2.97 18.11 3.79
N ALA A 54 2.69 19.25 3.16
CA ALA A 54 3.02 19.46 1.75
C ALA A 54 4.53 19.27 1.45
N SER A 55 5.42 19.50 2.41
CA SER A 55 6.86 19.25 2.25
C SER A 55 7.19 17.77 2.01
N LEU A 56 6.39 16.82 2.52
CA LEU A 56 6.54 15.39 2.24
C LEU A 56 5.81 15.05 0.94
N LEU A 57 6.57 14.75 -0.12
CA LEU A 57 6.01 14.31 -1.39
C LEU A 57 5.45 12.88 -1.28
N GLY A 58 6.04 12.07 -0.39
CA GLY A 58 5.57 10.73 -0.04
C GLY A 58 6.72 9.77 0.24
N LEU A 59 6.52 8.48 -0.05
CA LEU A 59 7.52 7.41 0.13
C LEU A 59 7.95 6.83 -1.21
N ALA A 60 9.22 6.51 -1.37
CA ALA A 60 9.74 5.85 -2.55
C ALA A 60 10.60 4.64 -2.19
N ASN A 61 10.62 3.65 -3.07
CA ASN A 61 11.52 2.51 -2.94
C ASN A 61 12.81 2.82 -3.70
N LEU A 62 13.90 2.97 -2.97
CA LEU A 62 15.23 3.21 -3.52
C LEU A 62 16.14 2.06 -3.11
N ARG A 63 16.55 1.26 -4.11
CA ARG A 63 17.41 0.09 -3.95
C ARG A 63 16.90 -0.92 -2.91
N GLY A 64 15.58 -1.08 -2.82
CA GLY A 64 14.94 -1.98 -1.87
C GLY A 64 14.68 -1.39 -0.49
N ALA A 65 15.05 -0.14 -0.22
CA ALA A 65 14.71 0.57 1.02
C ALA A 65 13.55 1.56 0.79
N VAL A 66 12.58 1.60 1.70
CA VAL A 66 11.51 2.62 1.67
C VAL A 66 12.04 3.89 2.32
N LEU A 67 12.12 4.97 1.55
CA LEU A 67 12.65 6.25 1.99
C LEU A 67 11.60 7.36 1.83
N PRO A 68 11.48 8.28 2.80
CA PRO A 68 10.68 9.48 2.63
C PRO A 68 11.32 10.40 1.59
N VAL A 69 10.49 10.95 0.72
CA VAL A 69 10.87 11.89 -0.34
C VAL A 69 10.30 13.26 0.01
N VAL A 70 11.18 14.21 0.26
CA VAL A 70 10.84 15.54 0.79
C VAL A 70 11.25 16.61 -0.21
N SER A 71 10.37 17.57 -0.47
CA SER A 71 10.65 18.71 -1.35
C SER A 71 11.47 19.77 -0.62
N LEU A 72 12.72 20.01 -1.05
CA LEU A 72 13.53 21.09 -0.48
C LEU A 72 12.92 22.46 -0.74
N ARG A 73 12.31 22.65 -1.92
CA ARG A 73 11.57 23.87 -2.26
C ARG A 73 10.50 24.20 -1.21
N ARG A 74 9.66 23.22 -0.87
CA ARG A 74 8.58 23.39 0.13
C ARG A 74 9.12 23.51 1.55
N LEU A 75 10.24 22.87 1.89
CA LEU A 75 10.93 23.08 3.17
C LEU A 75 11.42 24.51 3.35
N LEU A 76 11.86 25.16 2.27
CA LEU A 76 12.28 26.56 2.27
C LEU A 76 11.10 27.54 2.21
N GLY A 77 9.85 27.07 2.41
CA GLY A 77 8.65 27.89 2.36
C GLY A 77 8.26 28.37 0.96
N ARG A 78 8.84 27.79 -0.10
CA ARG A 78 8.58 28.18 -1.48
C ARG A 78 7.47 27.33 -2.09
N GLY A 79 6.55 27.99 -2.79
CA GLY A 79 5.38 27.36 -3.42
C GLY A 79 5.51 27.24 -4.94
N GLY A 80 4.84 26.26 -5.53
CA GLY A 80 4.78 26.05 -6.98
C GLY A 80 5.42 24.72 -7.44
N GLU A 81 4.91 24.17 -8.54
CA GLU A 81 5.56 23.07 -9.26
C GLU A 81 6.80 23.60 -9.98
N GLY A 82 7.88 22.82 -10.07
CA GLY A 82 9.06 23.26 -10.80
C GLY A 82 8.80 23.28 -12.30
N ASP A 83 9.35 24.27 -13.00
CA ASP A 83 9.13 24.47 -14.44
C ASP A 83 9.60 23.28 -15.30
N ASP A 84 10.45 22.40 -14.76
CA ASP A 84 11.05 21.28 -15.47
C ASP A 84 11.21 20.04 -14.55
N GLU A 85 10.19 19.18 -14.51
CA GLU A 85 10.22 17.90 -13.78
C GLU A 85 11.38 17.00 -14.24
N ALA A 86 11.81 17.07 -15.50
CA ALA A 86 12.90 16.24 -16.01
C ALA A 86 14.27 16.68 -15.48
N ALA A 87 14.42 17.95 -15.07
CA ALA A 87 15.62 18.46 -14.42
C ALA A 87 15.70 18.09 -12.93
N MET A 88 14.57 17.79 -12.29
CA MET A 88 14.53 17.50 -10.85
C MET A 88 15.37 16.28 -10.48
N ARG A 89 16.03 16.34 -9.33
CA ARG A 89 16.84 15.25 -8.79
C ARG A 89 16.50 15.03 -7.34
N ALA A 90 16.58 13.77 -6.92
CA ALA A 90 16.50 13.39 -5.52
C ALA A 90 17.94 13.21 -4.99
N VAL A 91 18.33 14.03 -4.03
CA VAL A 91 19.60 13.94 -3.30
C VAL A 91 19.35 13.11 -2.04
N VAL A 92 19.91 11.91 -1.99
CA VAL A 92 19.71 10.98 -0.88
C VAL A 92 20.69 11.30 0.23
N LEU A 93 20.18 11.71 1.39
CA LEU A 93 20.97 11.95 2.58
C LEU A 93 21.14 10.65 3.38
N GLY A 94 22.38 10.32 3.72
CA GLY A 94 22.72 9.13 4.51
C GLY A 94 22.56 9.32 6.02
N GLY A 95 22.80 8.25 6.78
CA GLY A 95 22.75 8.24 8.26
C GLY A 95 21.75 7.23 8.82
N ALA A 96 21.38 7.39 10.09
CA ALA A 96 20.47 6.46 10.77
C ALA A 96 19.03 6.50 10.22
N SER A 97 18.59 7.67 9.73
CA SER A 97 17.27 7.86 9.11
C SER A 97 17.46 8.49 7.73
N PRO A 98 17.69 7.68 6.69
CA PRO A 98 17.91 8.18 5.33
C PRO A 98 16.66 8.88 4.77
N VAL A 99 16.86 9.98 4.03
CA VAL A 99 15.81 10.81 3.43
C VAL A 99 16.25 11.28 2.05
N ALA A 100 15.33 11.31 1.08
CA ALA A 100 15.60 11.89 -0.24
C ALA A 100 15.08 13.33 -0.31
N LEU A 101 15.96 14.30 -0.58
CA LEU A 101 15.61 15.69 -0.83
C LEU A 101 15.46 15.95 -2.33
N VAL A 102 14.25 16.31 -2.76
CA VAL A 102 13.99 16.73 -4.15
C VAL A 102 14.40 18.18 -4.33
N VAL A 103 15.26 18.40 -5.32
CA VAL A 103 15.77 19.71 -5.75
C VAL A 103 15.45 19.93 -7.23
N ASP A 104 15.33 21.18 -7.66
CA ASP A 104 14.98 21.50 -9.05
C ASP A 104 16.11 21.12 -10.02
N ARG A 105 17.37 21.33 -9.61
CA ARG A 105 18.55 20.95 -10.39
C ARG A 105 19.76 20.76 -9.50
N VAL A 106 20.60 19.78 -9.83
CA VAL A 106 21.95 19.63 -9.27
C VAL A 106 22.94 20.23 -10.26
N GLU A 107 23.86 21.08 -9.78
CA GLU A 107 24.84 21.75 -10.63
C GLU A 107 26.21 21.06 -10.59
N THR A 108 26.96 21.18 -9.49
CA THR A 108 28.32 20.61 -9.40
C THR A 108 28.76 20.37 -7.95
N LEU A 109 29.88 19.68 -7.77
CA LEU A 109 30.54 19.54 -6.48
C LEU A 109 31.66 20.59 -6.38
N VAL A 110 31.66 21.38 -5.32
CA VAL A 110 32.68 22.42 -5.08
C VAL A 110 33.45 22.14 -3.79
N SER A 111 34.72 22.55 -3.76
CA SER A 111 35.56 22.48 -2.57
C SER A 111 35.87 23.91 -2.12
N VAL A 112 35.54 24.24 -0.88
CA VAL A 112 35.62 25.60 -0.34
C VAL A 112 36.47 25.58 0.92
N ALA A 113 37.45 26.48 0.99
CA ALA A 113 38.27 26.65 2.18
C ALA A 113 37.44 27.26 3.32
N PRO A 114 37.59 26.82 4.59
CA PRO A 114 36.71 27.22 5.69
C PRO A 114 36.71 28.74 5.97
N ASP A 115 37.83 29.41 5.69
CA ASP A 115 38.00 30.86 5.81
C ASP A 115 37.18 31.67 4.79
N ARG A 116 36.79 31.05 3.67
CA ARG A 116 35.91 31.65 2.64
C ARG A 116 34.42 31.44 2.93
N ILE A 117 34.07 30.72 4.00
CA ILE A 117 32.70 30.48 4.41
C ILE A 117 32.28 31.56 5.41
N GLU A 118 31.42 32.47 4.96
CA GLU A 118 30.89 33.53 5.79
C GLU A 118 29.63 33.08 6.53
N THR A 119 29.69 32.97 7.85
CA THR A 119 28.56 32.52 8.68
C THR A 119 27.67 33.68 9.15
N ARG A 120 28.27 34.79 9.57
CA ARG A 120 27.54 35.94 10.14
C ARG A 120 26.67 36.66 9.10
N GLN A 121 27.21 36.93 7.91
CA GLN A 121 26.45 37.58 6.84
C GLN A 121 25.36 36.65 6.29
N ALA A 122 25.66 35.35 6.19
CA ALA A 122 24.69 34.35 5.76
C ALA A 122 23.49 34.25 6.70
N ALA A 123 23.70 34.33 8.02
CA ALA A 123 22.62 34.35 9.01
C ALA A 123 21.75 35.63 8.91
N LEU A 124 22.35 36.78 8.61
CA LEU A 124 21.64 38.05 8.43
C LEU A 124 20.87 38.12 7.10
N GLY A 125 21.36 37.43 6.07
CA GLY A 125 20.74 37.33 4.75
C GLY A 125 19.82 36.13 4.56
N ALA A 126 19.67 35.26 5.58
CA ALA A 126 18.79 34.11 5.53
C ALA A 126 17.34 34.56 5.43
N ARG A 127 16.59 34.00 4.47
CA ARG A 127 15.16 34.27 4.33
C ARG A 127 14.37 33.47 5.36
N GLU A 128 13.11 33.86 5.59
CA GLU A 128 12.20 33.11 6.45
C GLU A 128 12.07 31.65 5.97
N GLY A 129 12.22 30.68 6.88
CA GLY A 129 12.23 29.26 6.56
C GLY A 129 13.59 28.70 6.13
N GLU A 130 14.59 29.53 5.80
CA GLU A 130 15.95 29.06 5.50
C GLU A 130 16.74 28.79 6.78
N ARG A 131 17.36 27.61 6.86
CA ARG A 131 18.37 27.30 7.88
C ARG A 131 19.73 27.22 7.22
N VAL A 132 20.52 28.27 7.40
CA VAL A 132 21.79 28.46 6.70
C VAL A 132 22.95 28.33 7.70
N GLN A 133 23.92 27.49 7.37
CA GLN A 133 25.15 27.30 8.16
C GLN A 133 26.27 28.27 7.77
N GLY A 134 26.20 28.82 6.55
CA GLY A 134 27.15 29.79 6.02
C GLY A 134 26.87 30.10 4.56
N ALA A 135 27.66 30.97 3.94
CA ALA A 135 27.61 31.21 2.51
C ALA A 135 29.00 31.41 1.94
N PHE A 136 29.17 31.14 0.65
CA PHE A 136 30.42 31.42 -0.07
C PHE A 136 30.10 32.04 -1.44
N GLY A 137 30.94 32.99 -1.86
CA GLY A 137 30.89 33.58 -3.19
C GLY A 137 31.89 32.92 -4.15
N ASP A 138 31.59 32.96 -5.44
CA ASP A 138 32.53 32.57 -6.50
C ASP A 138 33.44 33.73 -6.95
N GLY A 139 33.31 34.91 -6.32
CA GLY A 139 34.07 36.11 -6.65
C GLY A 139 33.60 36.84 -7.92
N SER A 140 32.55 36.35 -8.58
CA SER A 140 32.02 36.92 -9.84
C SER A 140 31.05 38.09 -9.65
N GLY A 141 30.68 38.42 -8.40
CA GLY A 141 29.63 39.38 -8.07
C GLY A 141 28.20 38.82 -8.19
N ALA A 142 28.06 37.52 -8.49
CA ALA A 142 26.78 36.80 -8.40
C ALA A 142 26.31 36.66 -6.94
N GLU A 143 25.02 36.34 -6.75
CA GLU A 143 24.49 36.05 -5.42
C GLU A 143 25.30 34.93 -4.72
N PRO A 144 25.62 35.09 -3.43
CA PRO A 144 26.41 34.11 -2.70
C PRO A 144 25.64 32.79 -2.56
N THR A 145 26.35 31.68 -2.68
CA THR A 145 25.78 30.34 -2.50
C THR A 145 25.59 30.06 -1.02
N ARG A 146 24.35 29.85 -0.58
CA ARG A 146 24.01 29.60 0.83
C ARG A 146 24.11 28.11 1.15
N ILE A 147 24.89 27.77 2.18
CA ILE A 147 25.05 26.42 2.71
C ILE A 147 23.87 26.12 3.61
N LEU A 148 23.03 25.16 3.23
CA LEU A 148 21.86 24.76 4.02
C LEU A 148 22.24 23.74 5.09
N ASP A 149 21.48 23.78 6.20
CA ASP A 149 21.39 22.69 7.18
C ASP A 149 20.19 21.79 6.82
N PRO A 150 20.38 20.75 5.99
CA PRO A 150 19.27 19.91 5.54
C PRO A 150 18.61 19.16 6.70
N ARG A 151 19.38 18.70 7.70
CA ARG A 151 18.84 17.98 8.86
C ARG A 151 17.99 18.89 9.72
N GLY A 152 18.50 20.08 10.05
CA GLY A 152 17.73 21.06 10.81
C GLY A 152 16.45 21.52 10.09
N LEU A 153 16.46 21.59 8.75
CA LEU A 153 15.25 21.88 7.96
C LEU A 153 14.20 20.76 8.07
N ILE A 154 14.63 19.50 7.93
CA ILE A 154 13.74 18.34 8.06
C ILE A 154 13.18 18.26 9.48
N GLU A 155 14.03 18.37 10.51
CA GLU A 155 13.60 18.33 11.92
C GLU A 155 12.61 19.44 12.27
N ALA A 156 12.78 20.64 11.69
CA ALA A 156 11.85 21.75 11.90
C ALA A 156 10.50 21.53 11.22
N ALA A 157 10.49 20.90 10.04
CA ALA A 157 9.27 20.62 9.28
C ALA A 157 8.51 19.39 9.79
N PHE A 158 9.21 18.45 10.42
CA PHE A 158 8.67 17.19 10.95
C PHE A 158 9.10 17.02 12.42
N PRO A 159 8.56 17.84 13.33
CA PRO A 159 8.97 17.83 14.73
C PRO A 159 8.58 16.52 15.39
N ARG A 160 9.57 15.80 15.90
CA ARG A 160 9.36 14.56 16.67
C ARG A 160 8.42 14.82 17.85
N ARG A 161 7.18 14.36 17.77
CA ARG A 161 6.39 14.11 18.98
C ARG A 161 6.97 12.87 19.63
N GLU A 162 7.52 13.01 20.83
CA GLU A 162 7.87 11.86 21.68
C GLU A 162 6.64 10.95 21.76
N ARG A 163 6.71 9.81 21.07
CA ARG A 163 5.78 8.72 21.31
C ARG A 163 6.02 8.33 22.77
N PRO A 164 5.00 8.32 23.65
CA PRO A 164 5.17 7.69 24.95
C PRO A 164 5.72 6.27 24.69
N PRO A 165 6.70 5.80 25.47
CA PRO A 165 7.42 4.57 25.17
C PRO A 165 6.41 3.45 25.02
N ARG A 166 6.16 3.02 23.77
CA ARG A 166 5.47 1.78 23.50
C ARG A 166 6.43 0.71 24.00
N ALA A 167 6.02 0.06 25.10
CA ALA A 167 6.70 -1.10 25.64
C ALA A 167 7.14 -2.02 24.50
N SER A 168 8.45 -2.21 24.37
CA SER A 168 9.00 -3.18 23.44
C SER A 168 8.51 -4.57 23.87
N ARG A 169 8.06 -5.36 22.89
CA ARG A 169 7.62 -6.76 23.00
C ARG A 169 6.36 -6.99 23.86
N ALA A 170 5.25 -7.05 23.15
CA ALA A 170 4.56 -8.31 23.05
C ALA A 170 4.39 -8.61 21.56
N ALA A 171 4.58 -9.88 21.17
CA ALA A 171 3.93 -10.42 19.99
C ALA A 171 2.48 -9.92 19.96
N ALA A 172 1.86 -9.84 18.77
CA ALA A 172 0.44 -9.61 18.66
C ALA A 172 -0.29 -10.43 19.75
N ALA A 173 -0.68 -9.76 20.84
CA ALA A 173 -1.51 -10.40 21.82
C ALA A 173 -2.79 -10.67 21.04
N PRO A 174 -3.27 -11.93 20.99
CA PRO A 174 -4.56 -12.17 20.40
C PRO A 174 -5.49 -11.20 21.12
N VAL A 175 -6.19 -10.37 20.34
CA VAL A 175 -7.31 -9.61 20.87
C VAL A 175 -8.13 -10.67 21.59
N ALA A 176 -8.13 -10.61 22.92
CA ALA A 176 -8.89 -11.52 23.73
C ALA A 176 -10.32 -11.37 23.20
N ALA A 177 -10.84 -12.47 22.66
CA ALA A 177 -12.24 -12.59 22.32
C ALA A 177 -13.01 -12.36 23.62
N GLU A 178 -13.37 -11.10 23.88
CA GLU A 178 -14.56 -10.81 24.65
C GLU A 178 -15.73 -11.07 23.71
N ASP A 179 -16.38 -12.19 24.00
CA ASP A 179 -17.57 -12.70 23.35
C ASP A 179 -18.58 -11.60 23.02
N GLY A 180 -19.09 -11.60 21.77
CA GLY A 180 -20.46 -11.17 21.53
C GLY A 180 -20.76 -10.09 20.49
N SER A 181 -19.86 -9.74 19.56
CA SER A 181 -20.29 -9.08 18.31
C SER A 181 -19.83 -9.89 17.10
N GLY A 182 -20.79 -10.54 16.45
CA GLY A 182 -20.56 -11.59 15.45
C GLY A 182 -19.62 -11.15 14.33
N GLU A 183 -18.43 -11.76 14.29
CA GLU A 183 -17.58 -11.74 13.11
C GLU A 183 -18.38 -12.40 11.97
N ARG A 184 -18.92 -11.58 11.06
CA ARG A 184 -19.65 -12.09 9.90
C ARG A 184 -18.60 -12.64 8.93
N PRO A 185 -18.57 -13.95 8.67
CA PRO A 185 -17.61 -14.50 7.72
C PRO A 185 -17.82 -13.82 6.36
N GLY A 186 -16.76 -13.43 5.66
CA GLY A 186 -16.88 -12.86 4.32
C GLY A 186 -16.91 -13.93 3.23
N LEU A 187 -17.51 -13.61 2.08
CA LEU A 187 -17.43 -14.40 0.85
C LEU A 187 -16.75 -13.56 -0.24
N VAL A 188 -15.79 -14.17 -0.93
CA VAL A 188 -15.22 -13.62 -2.16
C VAL A 188 -16.00 -14.18 -3.33
N THR A 189 -16.70 -13.32 -4.06
CA THR A 189 -17.54 -13.68 -5.20
C THR A 189 -16.82 -13.46 -6.54
N PHE A 190 -17.01 -14.37 -7.49
CA PHE A 190 -16.37 -14.36 -8.80
C PHE A 190 -17.23 -15.06 -9.85
N GLN A 191 -16.92 -14.82 -11.13
CA GLN A 191 -17.59 -15.47 -12.26
C GLN A 191 -16.75 -16.58 -12.88
N VAL A 192 -17.44 -17.64 -13.28
CA VAL A 192 -16.92 -18.74 -14.10
C VAL A 192 -17.97 -19.09 -15.14
N ALA A 193 -17.63 -18.99 -16.43
CA ALA A 193 -18.52 -19.18 -17.58
C ALA A 193 -19.83 -18.37 -17.50
N GLY A 194 -19.75 -17.16 -16.92
CA GLY A 194 -20.89 -16.24 -16.73
C GLY A 194 -21.80 -16.57 -15.53
N GLN A 195 -21.50 -17.62 -14.75
CA GLN A 195 -22.20 -17.95 -13.50
C GLN A 195 -21.43 -17.43 -12.29
N SER A 196 -22.15 -17.07 -11.22
CA SER A 196 -21.56 -16.53 -9.99
C SER A 196 -21.28 -17.64 -8.96
N PHE A 197 -20.04 -17.67 -8.47
CA PHE A 197 -19.55 -18.56 -7.42
C PHE A 197 -18.92 -17.75 -6.29
N ALA A 198 -18.74 -18.37 -5.13
CA ALA A 198 -18.06 -17.77 -4.00
C ALA A 198 -17.10 -18.74 -3.32
N LEU A 199 -16.07 -18.20 -2.68
CA LEU A 199 -15.22 -18.90 -1.73
C LEU A 199 -15.27 -18.16 -0.38
N PRO A 200 -15.20 -18.87 0.76
CA PRO A 200 -14.98 -18.24 2.05
C PRO A 200 -13.75 -17.33 2.02
N LEU A 201 -13.89 -16.08 2.47
CA LEU A 201 -12.81 -15.09 2.51
C LEU A 201 -11.62 -15.61 3.33
N ALA A 202 -11.91 -16.38 4.39
CA ALA A 202 -10.89 -17.02 5.21
C ALA A 202 -10.01 -18.00 4.43
N ALA A 203 -10.54 -18.67 3.40
CA ALA A 203 -9.82 -19.62 2.56
C ALA A 203 -9.02 -18.95 1.42
N VAL A 204 -9.20 -17.64 1.20
CA VAL A 204 -8.46 -16.87 0.20
C VAL A 204 -7.22 -16.28 0.84
N ARG A 205 -6.05 -16.64 0.30
CA ARG A 205 -4.77 -16.07 0.71
C ARG A 205 -4.49 -14.77 -0.03
N GLU A 206 -4.63 -14.79 -1.34
CA GLU A 206 -4.46 -13.61 -2.21
C GLU A 206 -5.12 -13.82 -3.58
N ILE A 207 -5.29 -12.74 -4.33
CA ILE A 207 -5.85 -12.73 -5.68
C ILE A 207 -4.85 -12.03 -6.61
N ILE A 208 -4.30 -12.77 -7.56
CA ILE A 208 -3.29 -12.28 -8.50
C ILE A 208 -3.83 -12.27 -9.94
N PRO A 209 -3.28 -11.44 -10.85
CA PRO A 209 -3.55 -11.59 -12.27
C PRO A 209 -3.13 -12.99 -12.76
N ALA A 210 -3.87 -13.53 -13.73
CA ALA A 210 -3.42 -14.76 -14.40
C ALA A 210 -2.12 -14.50 -15.18
N PRO A 211 -1.13 -15.41 -15.11
CA PRO A 211 0.13 -15.23 -15.83
C PRO A 211 -0.06 -15.43 -17.34
N ASP A 212 0.71 -14.69 -18.14
CA ASP A 212 0.67 -14.75 -19.60
C ASP A 212 1.24 -16.05 -20.17
N SER A 213 2.06 -16.76 -19.40
CA SER A 213 2.60 -18.07 -19.76
C SER A 213 2.48 -19.04 -18.59
N VAL A 214 1.95 -20.23 -18.88
CA VAL A 214 1.83 -21.34 -17.92
C VAL A 214 2.63 -22.50 -18.48
N VAL A 215 3.49 -23.11 -17.67
CA VAL A 215 4.17 -24.34 -18.08
C VAL A 215 3.13 -25.45 -18.06
N ALA A 216 2.66 -25.83 -19.25
CA ALA A 216 1.64 -26.85 -19.42
C ALA A 216 2.17 -28.19 -18.89
N VAL A 217 1.46 -28.75 -17.90
CA VAL A 217 1.71 -30.12 -17.45
C VAL A 217 0.90 -31.02 -18.37
N THR A 218 1.51 -31.51 -19.44
CA THR A 218 0.87 -32.47 -20.35
C THR A 218 0.73 -33.82 -19.65
N ARG A 219 -0.45 -34.14 -19.12
CA ARG A 219 -0.97 -35.52 -18.88
C ARG A 219 -2.47 -35.50 -18.53
N GLY A 220 -3.16 -36.55 -18.97
CA GLY A 220 -4.61 -36.65 -19.15
C GLY A 220 -5.51 -36.31 -17.96
N ASP A 221 -6.69 -35.80 -18.30
CA ASP A 221 -7.94 -35.72 -17.54
C ASP A 221 -8.01 -34.85 -16.25
N ALA A 222 -6.95 -34.12 -15.90
CA ALA A 222 -7.00 -33.18 -14.77
C ALA A 222 -7.27 -31.73 -15.23
N PRO A 223 -8.10 -30.94 -14.52
CA PRO A 223 -8.34 -29.52 -14.81
C PRO A 223 -7.13 -28.61 -14.53
N VAL A 224 -5.93 -29.18 -14.43
CA VAL A 224 -4.66 -28.51 -14.14
C VAL A 224 -4.16 -27.82 -15.41
N LEU A 225 -4.12 -26.50 -15.39
CA LEU A 225 -3.60 -25.69 -16.50
C LEU A 225 -2.07 -25.75 -16.54
N GLY A 226 -1.43 -25.94 -15.39
CA GLY A 226 0.01 -26.14 -15.27
C GLY A 226 0.54 -25.61 -13.93
N VAL A 227 1.81 -25.25 -13.90
CA VAL A 227 2.46 -24.62 -12.74
C VAL A 227 3.03 -23.27 -13.13
N THR A 228 2.99 -22.32 -12.20
CA THR A 228 3.68 -21.02 -12.32
C THR A 228 4.54 -20.78 -11.09
N SER A 229 5.63 -20.03 -11.23
CA SER A 229 6.37 -19.54 -10.06
C SER A 229 5.60 -18.41 -9.40
N HIS A 230 5.53 -18.43 -8.07
CA HIS A 230 4.89 -17.41 -7.24
C HIS A 230 5.66 -17.27 -5.93
N ARG A 231 6.30 -16.12 -5.72
CA ARG A 231 7.10 -15.79 -4.51
C ARG A 231 8.05 -16.94 -4.12
N ASP A 232 8.88 -17.37 -5.07
CA ASP A 232 9.87 -18.45 -4.94
C ASP A 232 9.30 -19.85 -4.66
N THR A 233 7.98 -20.03 -4.76
CA THR A 233 7.29 -21.32 -4.67
C THR A 233 6.60 -21.66 -5.98
N LEU A 234 6.42 -22.96 -6.25
CA LEU A 234 5.60 -23.41 -7.39
C LEU A 234 4.13 -23.38 -7.00
N LEU A 235 3.34 -22.66 -7.78
CA LEU A 235 1.89 -22.55 -7.64
C LEU A 235 1.21 -23.34 -8.78
N PRO A 236 0.57 -24.48 -8.48
CA PRO A 236 -0.28 -25.18 -9.42
C PRO A 236 -1.51 -24.34 -9.77
N LEU A 237 -1.77 -24.17 -11.07
CA LEU A 237 -2.92 -23.46 -11.59
C LEU A 237 -3.98 -24.44 -12.07
N ILE A 238 -5.20 -24.30 -11.57
CA ILE A 238 -6.31 -25.20 -11.85
C ILE A 238 -7.50 -24.40 -12.35
N SER A 239 -8.04 -24.81 -13.49
CA SER A 239 -9.19 -24.18 -14.13
C SER A 239 -10.46 -24.47 -13.34
N LEU A 240 -11.10 -23.43 -12.80
CA LEU A 240 -12.42 -23.59 -12.18
C LEU A 240 -13.47 -24.05 -13.18
N ARG A 241 -13.34 -23.70 -14.47
CA ARG A 241 -14.25 -24.19 -15.51
C ARG A 241 -14.16 -25.69 -15.68
N GLY A 242 -12.94 -26.21 -15.78
CA GLY A 242 -12.70 -27.65 -15.87
C GLY A 242 -13.17 -28.37 -14.61
N LEU A 243 -12.85 -27.82 -13.44
CA LEU A 243 -13.32 -28.37 -12.15
C LEU A 243 -14.84 -28.38 -12.02
N LEU A 244 -15.54 -27.39 -12.55
CA LEU A 244 -16.99 -27.27 -12.45
C LEU A 244 -17.73 -27.92 -13.64
N GLY A 245 -17.01 -28.50 -14.60
CA GLY A 245 -17.60 -29.11 -15.81
C GLY A 245 -18.30 -28.09 -16.71
N LEU A 246 -17.79 -26.86 -16.76
CA LEU A 246 -18.39 -25.77 -17.52
C LEU A 246 -17.68 -25.61 -18.88
N ASP A 247 -18.26 -26.18 -19.94
CA ASP A 247 -17.69 -26.24 -21.30
C ASP A 247 -17.80 -24.94 -22.12
N ARG A 248 -18.20 -23.81 -21.51
CA ARG A 248 -18.42 -22.55 -22.23
C ARG A 248 -17.12 -21.75 -22.40
N ALA A 249 -16.90 -21.27 -23.63
CA ALA A 249 -15.81 -20.38 -23.99
C ALA A 249 -15.83 -19.09 -23.15
N ALA A 250 -14.65 -18.50 -22.94
CA ALA A 250 -14.52 -17.31 -22.13
C ALA A 250 -15.23 -16.14 -22.81
N PRO A 251 -15.88 -15.24 -22.06
CA PRO A 251 -16.20 -13.93 -22.62
C PRO A 251 -14.94 -13.31 -23.22
N ALA A 252 -15.03 -12.72 -24.41
CA ALA A 252 -13.87 -12.15 -25.11
C ALA A 252 -13.18 -11.01 -24.33
N ASP A 253 -13.85 -10.43 -23.33
CA ASP A 253 -13.38 -9.36 -22.42
C ASP A 253 -13.04 -9.90 -21.00
N ALA A 254 -12.76 -11.19 -20.86
CA ALA A 254 -12.37 -11.77 -19.58
C ALA A 254 -10.92 -11.36 -19.23
N ALA A 255 -10.74 -10.78 -18.05
CA ALA A 255 -9.42 -10.53 -17.44
C ALA A 255 -9.25 -11.54 -16.30
N PRO A 256 -8.79 -12.77 -16.61
CA PRO A 256 -8.78 -13.86 -15.65
C PRO A 256 -7.91 -13.55 -14.43
N LYS A 257 -8.38 -14.03 -13.28
CA LYS A 257 -7.72 -13.85 -11.98
C LYS A 257 -7.46 -15.21 -11.38
N VAL A 258 -6.35 -15.33 -10.66
CA VAL A 258 -6.00 -16.53 -9.90
C VAL A 258 -6.29 -16.26 -8.44
N ILE A 259 -7.20 -17.03 -7.86
CA ILE A 259 -7.50 -17.02 -6.43
C ILE A 259 -6.57 -18.05 -5.79
N VAL A 260 -5.59 -17.57 -5.03
CA VAL A 260 -4.65 -18.43 -4.32
C VAL A 260 -5.29 -18.86 -3.00
N THR A 261 -5.41 -20.16 -2.81
CA THR A 261 -5.99 -20.78 -1.62
C THR A 261 -5.04 -21.82 -1.04
N VAL A 262 -5.20 -22.13 0.24
CA VAL A 262 -4.47 -23.21 0.92
C VAL A 262 -5.40 -24.40 1.03
N VAL A 263 -5.02 -25.52 0.42
CA VAL A 263 -5.78 -26.77 0.48
C VAL A 263 -4.89 -27.84 1.09
N ARG A 264 -5.27 -28.35 2.26
CA ARG A 264 -4.50 -29.37 3.01
C ARG A 264 -3.02 -28.99 3.21
N GLY A 265 -2.75 -27.70 3.43
CA GLY A 265 -1.39 -27.17 3.66
C GLY A 265 -0.59 -26.82 2.40
N ALA A 266 -1.10 -27.10 1.20
CA ALA A 266 -0.48 -26.74 -0.07
C ALA A 266 -1.15 -25.51 -0.71
N LEU A 267 -0.36 -24.67 -1.37
CA LEU A 267 -0.89 -23.54 -2.15
C LEU A 267 -1.41 -24.00 -3.49
N VAL A 268 -2.61 -23.55 -3.86
CA VAL A 268 -3.25 -23.86 -5.13
C VAL A 268 -3.87 -22.59 -5.70
N GLY A 269 -3.65 -22.36 -7.00
CA GLY A 269 -4.25 -21.26 -7.73
C GLY A 269 -5.50 -21.70 -8.48
N LEU A 270 -6.66 -21.14 -8.12
CA LEU A 270 -7.93 -21.36 -8.80
C LEU A 270 -8.15 -20.25 -9.85
N VAL A 271 -8.21 -20.61 -11.12
CA VAL A 271 -8.39 -19.63 -12.21
C VAL A 271 -9.87 -19.34 -12.41
N ALA A 272 -10.27 -18.10 -12.13
CA ALA A 272 -11.61 -17.55 -12.33
C ALA A 272 -11.61 -16.52 -13.48
N ASP A 273 -12.76 -16.31 -14.10
CA ASP A 273 -12.86 -15.41 -15.27
C ASP A 273 -12.79 -13.94 -14.88
N ARG A 274 -13.40 -13.61 -13.74
CA ARG A 274 -13.52 -12.24 -13.24
C ARG A 274 -13.93 -12.24 -11.77
N MET A 275 -13.29 -11.39 -10.95
CA MET A 275 -13.76 -11.12 -9.58
C MET A 275 -14.98 -10.20 -9.60
N GLN A 276 -15.95 -10.43 -8.72
CA GLN A 276 -17.15 -9.59 -8.62
C GLN A 276 -17.08 -8.64 -7.42
N ALA A 277 -17.10 -9.20 -6.21
CA ALA A 277 -17.21 -8.44 -4.97
C ALA A 277 -16.74 -9.28 -3.75
N ILE A 278 -16.50 -8.61 -2.64
CA ILE A 278 -16.45 -9.23 -1.30
C ILE A 278 -17.78 -8.93 -0.66
N VAL A 279 -18.51 -9.93 -0.17
CA VAL A 279 -19.84 -9.76 0.46
C VAL A 279 -19.88 -10.41 1.84
N PRO A 280 -20.64 -9.86 2.80
CA PRO A 280 -20.82 -10.48 4.10
C PRO A 280 -21.63 -11.77 3.96
N ALA A 281 -21.16 -12.87 4.53
CA ALA A 281 -21.89 -14.13 4.58
C ALA A 281 -22.87 -14.12 5.76
N ASP A 282 -24.10 -13.69 5.48
CA ASP A 282 -25.20 -13.84 6.41
C ASP A 282 -25.64 -15.32 6.45
N PRO A 283 -25.50 -16.03 7.59
CA PRO A 283 -25.92 -17.43 7.70
C PRO A 283 -27.41 -17.63 7.41
N ALA A 284 -28.26 -16.62 7.64
CA ALA A 284 -29.68 -16.71 7.35
C ALA A 284 -29.99 -16.75 5.84
N LEU A 285 -29.08 -16.26 5.01
CA LEU A 285 -29.18 -16.27 3.55
C LEU A 285 -28.45 -17.47 2.90
N MET A 286 -27.87 -18.35 3.72
CA MET A 286 -27.20 -19.57 3.29
C MET A 286 -28.21 -20.71 3.28
N GLU A 287 -28.53 -21.19 2.08
CA GLU A 287 -29.42 -22.32 1.88
C GLU A 287 -28.64 -23.60 1.63
N PRO A 288 -29.10 -24.75 2.16
CA PRO A 288 -28.53 -26.04 1.79
C PRO A 288 -28.76 -26.32 0.31
N ILE A 289 -27.88 -27.12 -0.27
CA ILE A 289 -27.93 -27.45 -1.69
C ILE A 289 -29.26 -28.16 -2.00
N PRO A 290 -30.04 -27.69 -3.00
CA PRO A 290 -31.20 -28.40 -3.49
C PRO A 290 -30.83 -29.84 -3.89
N PRO A 291 -31.58 -30.87 -3.45
CA PRO A 291 -31.26 -32.28 -3.72
C PRO A 291 -31.06 -32.59 -5.22
N VAL A 292 -31.73 -31.84 -6.09
CA VAL A 292 -31.64 -31.96 -7.55
C VAL A 292 -30.24 -31.60 -8.09
N LEU A 293 -29.55 -30.65 -7.47
CA LEU A 293 -28.17 -30.27 -7.82
C LEU A 293 -27.16 -31.26 -7.24
N ALA A 294 -27.43 -31.78 -6.05
CA ALA A 294 -26.63 -32.86 -5.44
C ALA A 294 -26.63 -34.13 -6.30
N ALA A 295 -27.77 -34.46 -6.94
CA ALA A 295 -27.94 -35.65 -7.76
C ALA A 295 -27.29 -35.56 -9.17
N ARG A 296 -27.10 -34.36 -9.74
CA ARG A 296 -26.48 -34.18 -11.07
C ARG A 296 -24.95 -34.11 -11.03
N ALA A 297 -24.36 -33.78 -9.88
CA ALA A 297 -22.92 -33.54 -9.73
C ALA A 297 -22.08 -34.82 -9.49
N GLY A 298 -22.48 -35.97 -10.05
CA GLY A 298 -21.63 -37.16 -10.13
C GLY A 298 -21.06 -37.71 -8.80
N GLY A 299 -21.69 -37.41 -7.66
CA GLY A 299 -21.27 -37.92 -6.34
C GLY A 299 -20.22 -37.09 -5.59
N GLU A 300 -19.74 -35.98 -6.14
CA GLU A 300 -18.79 -35.07 -5.47
C GLU A 300 -19.37 -33.64 -5.51
N THR A 301 -20.21 -33.29 -4.53
CA THR A 301 -20.75 -31.94 -4.43
C THR A 301 -19.64 -30.95 -4.05
N ARG A 302 -19.10 -30.27 -5.07
CA ARG A 302 -18.11 -29.18 -4.96
C ARG A 302 -18.68 -27.90 -4.37
N ILE A 303 -20.01 -27.75 -4.47
CA ILE A 303 -20.78 -26.69 -3.85
C ILE A 303 -21.05 -27.10 -2.40
N GLU A 304 -20.89 -26.18 -1.46
CA GLU A 304 -21.21 -26.36 -0.05
C GLU A 304 -22.61 -25.84 0.27
N SER A 305 -22.96 -24.67 -0.27
CA SER A 305 -24.25 -24.01 -0.04
C SER A 305 -24.62 -23.07 -1.19
N ILE A 306 -25.86 -22.59 -1.18
CA ILE A 306 -26.31 -21.50 -2.05
C ILE A 306 -26.52 -20.25 -1.20
N TYR A 307 -25.89 -19.15 -1.57
CA TYR A 307 -26.04 -17.86 -0.93
C TYR A 307 -26.99 -16.96 -1.74
N ARG A 308 -28.06 -16.47 -1.11
CA ARG A 308 -29.08 -15.59 -1.74
C ARG A 308 -28.78 -14.09 -1.69
N GLY A 309 -27.65 -13.68 -1.11
CA GLY A 309 -27.27 -12.27 -0.95
C GLY A 309 -26.17 -11.79 -1.91
N GLY A 310 -26.04 -12.45 -3.07
CA GLY A 310 -24.98 -12.16 -4.04
C GLY A 310 -25.02 -10.74 -4.59
N PRO A 311 -24.00 -10.35 -5.38
CA PRO A 311 -24.00 -9.08 -6.08
C PRO A 311 -25.32 -8.89 -6.85
N ASP A 312 -25.96 -7.74 -6.68
CA ASP A 312 -27.25 -7.39 -7.30
C ASP A 312 -28.45 -8.29 -6.90
N GLY A 313 -28.36 -9.00 -5.75
CA GLY A 313 -29.43 -9.86 -5.23
C GLY A 313 -29.54 -11.24 -5.90
N GLY A 314 -28.50 -11.64 -6.66
CA GLY A 314 -28.44 -12.93 -7.34
C GLY A 314 -28.08 -14.11 -6.42
N LEU A 315 -28.40 -15.33 -6.88
CA LEU A 315 -27.94 -16.57 -6.26
C LEU A 315 -26.46 -16.80 -6.57
N VAL A 316 -25.69 -17.18 -5.55
CA VAL A 316 -24.26 -17.47 -5.67
C VAL A 316 -23.98 -18.85 -5.07
N SER A 317 -23.30 -19.72 -5.81
CA SER A 317 -22.91 -21.03 -5.29
C SER A 317 -21.61 -20.92 -4.49
N VAL A 318 -21.65 -21.25 -3.20
CA VAL A 318 -20.47 -21.23 -2.33
C VAL A 318 -19.71 -22.54 -2.50
N LEU A 319 -18.43 -22.46 -2.81
CA LEU A 319 -17.53 -23.60 -3.01
C LEU A 319 -16.72 -23.83 -1.74
N ALA A 320 -16.45 -25.10 -1.42
CA ALA A 320 -15.51 -25.48 -0.38
C ALA A 320 -14.18 -25.91 -1.04
N PRO A 321 -13.08 -25.15 -0.88
CA PRO A 321 -11.79 -25.47 -1.51
C PRO A 321 -11.34 -26.92 -1.28
N GLU A 322 -11.60 -27.47 -0.09
CA GLU A 322 -11.19 -28.81 0.32
C GLU A 322 -11.96 -29.91 -0.44
N ARG A 323 -13.15 -29.59 -0.95
CA ARG A 323 -14.01 -30.49 -1.74
C ARG A 323 -13.85 -30.30 -3.24
N LEU A 324 -13.15 -29.26 -3.69
CA LEU A 324 -12.91 -29.03 -5.12
C LEU A 324 -12.03 -30.12 -5.73
N PHE A 325 -11.19 -30.77 -4.92
CA PHE A 325 -10.15 -31.66 -5.41
C PHE A 325 -10.32 -33.07 -4.88
N ARG A 326 -10.10 -34.04 -5.77
CA ARG A 326 -9.97 -35.44 -5.38
C ARG A 326 -8.66 -35.67 -4.64
N GLU A 327 -8.69 -36.59 -3.70
CA GLU A 327 -7.55 -36.93 -2.84
C GLU A 327 -6.32 -37.41 -3.64
N ASP A 328 -6.55 -38.16 -4.73
CA ASP A 328 -5.50 -38.67 -5.60
C ASP A 328 -4.85 -37.56 -6.46
N VAL A 329 -5.60 -36.53 -6.84
CA VAL A 329 -5.05 -35.35 -7.53
C VAL A 329 -4.14 -34.55 -6.60
N MET A 330 -4.53 -34.39 -5.33
CA MET A 330 -3.73 -33.67 -4.34
C MET A 330 -2.45 -34.40 -3.95
N GLN A 331 -2.48 -35.73 -3.79
CA GLN A 331 -1.26 -36.52 -3.57
C GLN A 331 -0.29 -36.40 -4.74
N ARG A 332 -0.78 -36.36 -5.99
CA ARG A 332 0.07 -36.21 -7.18
C ARG A 332 0.67 -34.81 -7.31
N LEU A 333 -0.06 -33.77 -6.91
CA LEU A 333 0.43 -32.39 -6.89
C LEU A 333 1.44 -32.17 -5.75
N GLY A 334 1.21 -32.76 -4.57
CA GLY A 334 2.12 -32.72 -3.43
C GLY A 334 3.42 -33.48 -3.66
N ALA A 335 3.38 -34.66 -4.29
CA ALA A 335 4.56 -35.48 -4.59
C ALA A 335 5.53 -34.81 -5.60
N GLY A 336 5.06 -33.86 -6.41
CA GLY A 336 5.91 -33.06 -7.30
C GLY A 336 6.63 -31.90 -6.59
N ALA A 337 6.07 -31.40 -5.49
CA ALA A 337 6.66 -30.32 -4.69
C ALA A 337 7.78 -30.84 -3.78
N GLU A 338 7.73 -32.10 -3.35
CA GLU A 338 8.77 -32.74 -2.52
C GLU A 338 10.08 -33.03 -3.27
N ALA A 339 10.06 -33.05 -4.61
CA ALA A 339 11.24 -33.36 -5.43
C ALA A 339 12.23 -32.17 -5.61
N SER A 340 11.81 -30.94 -5.28
CA SER A 340 12.73 -29.80 -5.13
C SER A 340 12.98 -29.59 -3.65
N GLY A 341 14.09 -30.13 -3.16
CA GLY A 341 14.48 -30.08 -1.76
C GLY A 341 14.55 -28.66 -1.21
N ASN A 342 13.50 -28.27 -0.48
CA ASN A 342 13.61 -27.45 0.71
C ASN A 342 12.39 -27.78 1.58
N GLU A 343 12.63 -28.13 2.84
CA GLU A 343 11.59 -28.43 3.82
C GLU A 343 10.75 -27.16 4.09
N ALA A 344 9.73 -26.93 3.27
CA ALA A 344 8.61 -26.08 3.63
C ALA A 344 7.66 -26.94 4.46
N GLY A 345 7.79 -26.86 5.79
CA GLY A 345 6.80 -27.37 6.73
C GLY A 345 5.38 -26.85 6.39
N PRO A 346 4.34 -27.44 6.99
CA PRO A 346 2.95 -27.11 6.66
C PRO A 346 2.75 -25.60 6.70
N ALA A 347 2.26 -25.02 5.60
CA ALA A 347 2.00 -23.59 5.43
C ALA A 347 0.79 -23.08 6.25
N ALA A 348 0.55 -23.69 7.41
CA ALA A 348 -0.29 -23.17 8.47
C ALA A 348 0.63 -22.39 9.42
N ASP A 349 0.33 -21.11 9.63
CA ASP A 349 1.06 -20.17 10.51
C ASP A 349 2.30 -19.48 9.92
N ALA A 350 2.24 -19.08 8.65
CA ALA A 350 3.04 -17.94 8.21
C ALA A 350 2.46 -16.66 8.85
N GLU A 351 3.03 -16.24 9.99
CA GLU A 351 2.73 -15.00 10.70
C GLU A 351 2.80 -13.82 9.71
N GLY A 352 1.66 -13.23 9.37
CA GLY A 352 1.54 -12.25 8.30
C GLY A 352 0.17 -11.60 8.25
N ILE A 353 0.03 -10.56 7.43
CA ILE A 353 -1.20 -9.76 7.33
C ILE A 353 -1.80 -9.91 5.94
N ARG A 354 -3.10 -10.19 5.88
CA ARG A 354 -3.89 -10.10 4.65
C ARG A 354 -4.56 -8.73 4.60
N PHE A 355 -4.58 -8.13 3.43
CA PHE A 355 -5.18 -6.81 3.24
C PHE A 355 -5.81 -6.69 1.86
N VAL A 356 -6.86 -5.88 1.78
CA VAL A 356 -7.49 -5.47 0.53
C VAL A 356 -6.71 -4.29 -0.02
N VAL A 357 -6.19 -4.43 -1.24
CA VAL A 357 -5.51 -3.35 -1.97
C VAL A 357 -6.54 -2.59 -2.79
N PHE A 358 -6.55 -1.28 -2.64
CA PHE A 358 -7.40 -0.37 -3.40
C PHE A 358 -6.60 0.84 -3.87
N ARG A 359 -7.14 1.55 -4.86
CA ARG A 359 -6.49 2.70 -5.50
C ARG A 359 -7.30 3.98 -5.31
N LEU A 360 -6.60 5.08 -5.06
CA LEU A 360 -7.09 6.45 -5.14
C LEU A 360 -6.10 7.28 -5.97
N GLY A 361 -6.54 7.82 -7.10
CA GLY A 361 -5.66 8.40 -8.10
C GLY A 361 -4.69 7.36 -8.64
N GLU A 362 -3.40 7.65 -8.51
CA GLU A 362 -2.29 6.78 -8.90
C GLU A 362 -1.72 5.98 -7.71
N ASP A 363 -2.22 6.23 -6.48
CA ASP A 363 -1.67 5.67 -5.25
C ASP A 363 -2.44 4.41 -4.81
N GLU A 364 -1.68 3.39 -4.39
CA GLU A 364 -2.21 2.14 -3.86
C GLU A 364 -2.17 2.12 -2.32
N PHE A 365 -3.29 1.74 -1.72
CA PHE A 365 -3.49 1.65 -0.28
C PHE A 365 -3.97 0.24 0.09
N GLY A 366 -3.61 -0.20 1.30
CA GLY A 366 -4.05 -1.46 1.86
C GLY A 366 -4.86 -1.24 3.13
N VAL A 367 -5.94 -2.00 3.32
CA VAL A 367 -6.64 -2.08 4.61
C VAL A 367 -6.70 -3.56 5.04
N PRO A 368 -6.46 -3.89 6.34
CA PRO A 368 -6.56 -5.27 6.81
C PRO A 368 -7.86 -5.91 6.38
N VAL A 369 -7.80 -7.15 5.90
CA VAL A 369 -8.98 -7.84 5.35
C VAL A 369 -10.05 -8.04 6.43
N GLU A 370 -9.63 -8.19 7.69
CA GLU A 370 -10.47 -8.35 8.88
C GLU A 370 -11.32 -7.09 9.16
N ALA A 371 -10.88 -5.94 8.68
CA ALA A 371 -11.61 -4.67 8.80
C ALA A 371 -12.54 -4.39 7.62
N VAL A 372 -12.61 -5.28 6.61
CA VAL A 372 -13.44 -5.09 5.41
C VAL A 372 -14.69 -5.95 5.52
N ASP A 373 -15.86 -5.30 5.59
CA ASP A 373 -17.15 -5.99 5.60
C ASP A 373 -17.64 -6.34 4.19
N GLU A 374 -17.48 -5.40 3.24
CA GLU A 374 -18.04 -5.54 1.89
C GLU A 374 -17.30 -4.64 0.89
N VAL A 375 -17.23 -5.09 -0.37
CA VAL A 375 -16.86 -4.25 -1.53
C VAL A 375 -18.05 -4.19 -2.46
N ALA A 376 -18.73 -3.05 -2.48
CA ALA A 376 -19.95 -2.84 -3.25
C ALA A 376 -19.75 -1.83 -4.39
N ARG A 377 -20.76 -1.72 -5.25
CA ARG A 377 -20.87 -0.55 -6.14
C ARG A 377 -21.26 0.67 -5.32
N VAL A 378 -20.83 1.85 -5.76
CA VAL A 378 -21.31 3.10 -5.16
C VAL A 378 -22.82 3.23 -5.43
N PRO A 379 -23.66 3.44 -4.41
CA PRO A 379 -25.10 3.61 -4.60
C PRO A 379 -25.43 4.82 -5.47
N ASP A 380 -26.50 4.71 -6.28
CA ASP A 380 -26.96 5.80 -7.16
C ASP A 380 -27.41 7.05 -6.39
N ARG A 381 -27.81 6.87 -5.12
CA ARG A 381 -28.28 7.94 -4.24
C ARG A 381 -27.54 7.90 -2.90
N ILE A 382 -26.87 9.01 -2.60
CA ILE A 382 -26.28 9.32 -1.30
C ILE A 382 -27.02 10.55 -0.77
N THR A 383 -27.63 10.40 0.40
CA THR A 383 -28.37 11.47 1.06
C THR A 383 -27.37 12.38 1.76
N ARG A 384 -27.25 13.62 1.28
CA ARG A 384 -26.35 14.61 1.88
C ARG A 384 -26.79 14.96 3.30
N VAL A 385 -25.79 15.10 4.16
CA VAL A 385 -26.00 15.49 5.56
C VAL A 385 -25.57 16.94 5.73
N PRO A 386 -26.40 17.82 6.31
CA PRO A 386 -26.01 19.21 6.54
C PRO A 386 -24.85 19.34 7.54
N ARG A 387 -24.02 20.37 7.38
CA ARG A 387 -22.93 20.74 8.31
C ARG A 387 -21.87 19.64 8.53
N THR A 388 -21.64 18.80 7.53
CA THR A 388 -20.59 17.77 7.59
C THR A 388 -19.31 18.21 6.87
N PRO A 389 -18.15 17.62 7.21
CA PRO A 389 -16.91 17.88 6.50
C PRO A 389 -17.03 17.58 4.99
N PRO A 390 -16.29 18.27 4.11
CA PRO A 390 -16.40 18.11 2.65
C PRO A 390 -16.09 16.71 2.11
N PHE A 391 -15.30 15.91 2.85
CA PHE A 391 -14.99 14.52 2.50
C PHE A 391 -16.15 13.56 2.81
N LEU A 392 -17.11 13.95 3.65
CA LEU A 392 -18.30 13.14 3.93
C LEU A 392 -19.35 13.47 2.86
N GLU A 393 -19.57 12.57 1.91
CA GLU A 393 -20.57 12.76 0.86
C GLU A 393 -21.99 12.72 1.43
N GLY A 394 -22.21 11.94 2.48
CA GLY A 394 -23.49 11.82 3.16
C GLY A 394 -23.70 10.44 3.77
N VAL A 395 -24.94 9.96 3.74
CA VAL A 395 -25.32 8.61 4.18
C VAL A 395 -26.08 7.88 3.08
N THR A 396 -26.00 6.55 3.08
CA THR A 396 -26.76 5.68 2.20
C THR A 396 -27.32 4.50 3.00
N ASN A 397 -28.41 3.89 2.54
CA ASN A 397 -28.89 2.67 3.16
C ASN A 397 -28.28 1.48 2.41
N LEU A 398 -27.41 0.73 3.09
CA LEU A 398 -26.81 -0.49 2.55
C LEU A 398 -27.35 -1.69 3.33
N ARG A 399 -28.17 -2.51 2.67
CA ARG A 399 -28.78 -3.73 3.23
C ARG A 399 -29.61 -3.49 4.51
N GLY A 400 -30.30 -2.35 4.60
CA GLY A 400 -31.15 -2.00 5.75
C GLY A 400 -30.43 -1.17 6.83
N GLU A 401 -29.11 -1.02 6.74
CA GLU A 401 -28.31 -0.25 7.69
C GLU A 401 -27.91 1.11 7.09
N VAL A 402 -28.00 2.17 7.89
CA VAL A 402 -27.54 3.52 7.49
C VAL A 402 -26.01 3.54 7.55
N LEU A 403 -25.38 3.69 6.39
CA LEU A 403 -23.94 3.69 6.21
C LEU A 403 -23.45 5.09 5.82
N PRO A 404 -22.55 5.73 6.59
CA PRO A 404 -21.89 6.96 6.19
C PRO A 404 -20.94 6.72 5.03
N VAL A 405 -20.95 7.63 4.05
CA VAL A 405 -20.16 7.53 2.83
C VAL A 405 -19.12 8.64 2.78
N ILE A 406 -17.86 8.24 2.68
CA ILE A 406 -16.68 9.10 2.63
C ILE A 406 -16.13 9.07 1.19
N ASP A 407 -15.89 10.23 0.59
CA ASP A 407 -15.08 10.35 -0.62
C ASP A 407 -13.60 10.17 -0.23
N GLY A 408 -13.01 9.03 -0.61
CA GLY A 408 -11.63 8.70 -0.27
C GLY A 408 -10.61 9.69 -0.84
N ARG A 409 -10.85 10.21 -2.05
CA ARG A 409 -9.96 11.19 -2.67
C ARG A 409 -10.00 12.51 -1.90
N ARG A 410 -11.20 13.03 -1.59
CA ARG A 410 -11.32 14.24 -0.75
C ARG A 410 -10.76 14.04 0.64
N ARG A 411 -10.96 12.85 1.23
CA ARG A 411 -10.43 12.53 2.56
C ARG A 411 -8.91 12.60 2.61
N PHE A 412 -8.24 12.28 1.50
CA PHE A 412 -6.78 12.27 1.37
C PHE A 412 -6.22 13.48 0.61
N ASP A 413 -7.02 14.54 0.45
CA ASP A 413 -6.66 15.77 -0.27
C ASP A 413 -6.15 15.53 -1.71
N MET A 414 -6.75 14.56 -2.40
CA MET A 414 -6.44 14.19 -3.77
C MET A 414 -7.38 14.87 -4.79
N PRO A 415 -6.92 15.09 -6.04
CA PRO A 415 -7.78 15.59 -7.12
C PRO A 415 -9.01 14.71 -7.32
N PRO A 416 -10.20 15.28 -7.62
CA PRO A 416 -11.41 14.50 -7.82
C PRO A 416 -11.28 13.50 -8.98
N ALA A 417 -12.01 12.39 -8.90
CA ALA A 417 -12.01 11.37 -9.94
C ALA A 417 -12.56 11.92 -11.27
N ALA A 418 -12.03 11.42 -12.39
CA ALA A 418 -12.54 11.77 -13.71
C ALA A 418 -13.97 11.22 -13.91
N SER A 419 -14.79 11.96 -14.65
CA SER A 419 -16.16 11.52 -14.97
C SER A 419 -16.15 10.19 -15.73
N GLY A 420 -16.93 9.22 -15.25
CA GLY A 420 -17.11 7.91 -15.90
C GLY A 420 -16.28 6.76 -15.33
N GLU A 421 -15.39 7.01 -14.36
CA GLU A 421 -14.69 5.93 -13.66
C GLU A 421 -15.68 5.08 -12.83
N ARG A 422 -15.57 3.74 -12.97
CA ARG A 422 -16.36 2.80 -12.18
C ARG A 422 -15.77 2.67 -10.78
N ARG A 423 -16.08 3.63 -9.92
CA ARG A 423 -15.71 3.65 -8.49
C ARG A 423 -16.35 2.47 -7.72
N ARG A 424 -15.81 2.17 -6.53
CA ARG A 424 -16.32 1.15 -5.61
C ARG A 424 -16.53 1.75 -4.23
N LEU A 425 -17.48 1.20 -3.49
CA LEU A 425 -17.69 1.49 -2.09
C LEU A 425 -17.02 0.38 -1.27
N LEU A 426 -15.90 0.70 -0.64
CA LEU A 426 -15.20 -0.17 0.30
C LEU A 426 -15.78 0.05 1.69
N VAL A 427 -16.54 -0.93 2.19
CA VAL A 427 -17.16 -0.85 3.50
C VAL A 427 -16.19 -1.38 4.54
N VAL A 428 -15.71 -0.47 5.38
CA VAL A 428 -14.76 -0.77 6.46
C VAL A 428 -15.45 -0.67 7.81
N ARG A 429 -15.02 -1.53 8.72
CA ARG A 429 -15.45 -1.54 10.11
C ARG A 429 -14.24 -1.36 11.03
N SER A 430 -14.43 -0.47 11.99
CA SER A 430 -13.60 -0.33 13.19
C SER A 430 -14.40 -0.82 14.40
N GLU A 431 -13.79 -0.91 15.58
CA GLU A 431 -14.43 -1.48 16.78
C GLU A 431 -15.84 -0.97 17.09
N ARG A 432 -16.16 0.30 16.75
CA ARG A 432 -17.47 0.91 17.05
C ARG A 432 -18.17 1.53 15.84
N HIS A 433 -17.49 1.64 14.71
CA HIS A 433 -18.00 2.42 13.57
C HIS A 433 -17.84 1.65 12.27
N ARG A 434 -18.89 1.70 11.45
CA ARG A 434 -18.91 1.16 10.09
C ARG A 434 -19.05 2.33 9.11
N ALA A 435 -18.23 2.37 8.07
CA ALA A 435 -18.25 3.43 7.07
C ALA A 435 -17.93 2.89 5.69
N GLY A 436 -18.56 3.47 4.67
CA GLY A 436 -18.25 3.22 3.28
C GLY A 436 -17.27 4.26 2.75
N ILE A 437 -16.17 3.83 2.14
CA ILE A 437 -15.18 4.70 1.50
C ILE A 437 -15.28 4.50 0.00
N VAL A 438 -15.57 5.58 -0.71
CA VAL A 438 -15.55 5.60 -2.17
C VAL A 438 -14.11 5.61 -2.63
N VAL A 439 -13.73 4.56 -3.38
CA VAL A 439 -12.39 4.34 -3.95
C VAL A 439 -12.50 4.19 -5.47
N ASP A 440 -11.41 4.43 -6.19
CA ASP A 440 -11.45 4.36 -7.66
C ASP A 440 -11.50 2.93 -8.15
N ALA A 441 -10.71 2.05 -7.51
CA ALA A 441 -10.70 0.63 -7.80
C ALA A 441 -10.29 -0.18 -6.57
N VAL A 442 -10.82 -1.40 -6.46
CA VAL A 442 -10.29 -2.44 -5.57
C VAL A 442 -9.50 -3.42 -6.45
N LEU A 443 -8.20 -3.54 -6.19
CA LEU A 443 -7.28 -4.32 -7.02
C LEU A 443 -7.29 -5.81 -6.66
N GLY A 444 -7.53 -6.13 -5.39
CA GLY A 444 -7.65 -7.51 -4.92
C GLY A 444 -7.26 -7.66 -3.45
N ILE A 445 -7.14 -8.92 -3.02
CA ILE A 445 -6.63 -9.29 -1.69
C ILE A 445 -5.17 -9.69 -1.86
N THR A 446 -4.30 -9.21 -0.98
CA THR A 446 -2.89 -9.57 -0.95
C THR A 446 -2.50 -10.04 0.45
N PHE A 447 -1.53 -10.94 0.50
CA PHE A 447 -0.86 -11.37 1.73
C PHE A 447 0.54 -10.76 1.78
N ALA A 448 0.96 -10.24 2.94
CA ALA A 448 2.35 -9.94 3.24
C ALA A 448 2.79 -10.74 4.48
N PRO A 449 3.91 -11.47 4.43
CA PRO A 449 4.49 -12.03 5.64
C PRO A 449 4.91 -10.90 6.59
N GLY A 450 4.94 -11.17 7.90
CA GLY A 450 5.12 -10.14 8.93
C GLY A 450 6.42 -9.35 8.80
N ASP A 451 7.49 -10.00 8.32
CA ASP A 451 8.80 -9.41 8.05
C ASP A 451 8.83 -8.49 6.82
N ALA A 452 7.89 -8.66 5.87
CA ALA A 452 7.75 -7.79 4.71
C ALA A 452 6.98 -6.49 5.01
N VAL A 453 6.36 -6.37 6.20
CA VAL A 453 5.68 -5.15 6.64
C VAL A 453 6.68 -4.25 7.34
N GLU A 454 7.16 -3.25 6.62
CA GLU A 454 8.08 -2.26 7.19
C GLU A 454 7.31 -1.20 7.99
N PRO A 455 7.85 -0.73 9.12
CA PRO A 455 7.26 0.41 9.81
C PRO A 455 7.30 1.64 8.88
N ALA A 456 6.23 2.45 8.91
CA ALA A 456 6.25 3.72 8.20
C ALA A 456 7.41 4.58 8.72
N PRO A 457 8.21 5.21 7.83
CA PRO A 457 9.27 6.12 8.26
C PRO A 457 8.73 7.20 9.21
N GLU A 458 9.53 7.65 10.18
CA GLU A 458 9.08 8.60 11.23
C GLU A 458 8.35 9.81 10.64
N VAL A 459 8.91 10.39 9.57
CA VAL A 459 8.38 11.54 8.81
C VAL A 459 6.99 11.28 8.20
N ALA A 460 6.65 10.03 7.90
CA ALA A 460 5.38 9.61 7.30
C ALA A 460 4.36 9.04 8.32
N GLY A 461 4.83 8.54 9.47
CA GLY A 461 4.00 7.86 10.48
C GLY A 461 3.21 8.80 11.40
N GLU A 462 3.38 10.11 11.27
CA GLU A 462 2.83 11.11 12.22
C GLU A 462 1.31 11.29 12.13
N THR A 463 0.69 10.92 11.01
CA THR A 463 -0.75 11.08 10.80
C THR A 463 -1.57 10.05 11.59
N GLY A 464 -0.93 8.99 12.11
CA GLY A 464 -1.60 7.87 12.79
C GLY A 464 -2.49 7.02 11.88
N LEU A 465 -2.56 7.37 10.59
CA LEU A 465 -3.39 6.71 9.59
C LEU A 465 -2.64 5.59 8.86
N VAL A 466 -1.31 5.67 8.75
CA VAL A 466 -0.48 4.62 8.13
C VAL A 466 0.13 3.75 9.23
N ARG A 467 -0.25 2.48 9.25
CA ARG A 467 0.27 1.47 10.18
C ARG A 467 1.64 0.97 9.75
N GLY A 468 1.86 0.83 8.44
CA GLY A 468 3.09 0.29 7.88
C GLY A 468 3.11 0.38 6.36
N VAL A 469 4.18 -0.11 5.77
CA VAL A 469 4.44 -0.06 4.34
C VAL A 469 4.79 -1.44 3.85
N VAL A 470 4.18 -1.85 2.74
CA VAL A 470 4.49 -3.10 2.06
C VAL A 470 5.01 -2.80 0.67
N LYS A 471 6.10 -3.48 0.30
CA LYS A 471 6.60 -3.50 -1.07
C LYS A 471 6.01 -4.70 -1.81
N LEU A 472 5.22 -4.45 -2.85
CA LEU A 472 4.60 -5.47 -3.68
C LEU A 472 5.26 -5.53 -5.05
N GLY A 473 5.39 -6.75 -5.59
CA GLY A 473 5.95 -7.00 -6.92
C GLY A 473 7.47 -6.86 -7.01
N GLY A 474 8.04 -7.35 -8.12
CA GLY A 474 9.49 -7.23 -8.40
C GLY A 474 9.92 -5.82 -8.79
N ASP A 475 8.97 -4.96 -9.16
CA ASP A 475 9.15 -3.54 -9.43
C ASP A 475 9.18 -2.68 -8.15
N GLY A 476 8.84 -3.28 -7.00
CA GLY A 476 8.98 -2.63 -5.71
C GLY A 476 7.93 -1.54 -5.45
N ARG A 477 6.71 -1.73 -5.98
CA ARG A 477 5.56 -0.83 -5.75
C ARG A 477 5.24 -0.74 -4.27
N ILE A 478 5.01 0.48 -3.81
CA ILE A 478 4.71 0.75 -2.40
C ILE A 478 3.20 0.75 -2.19
N VAL A 479 2.74 -0.04 -1.24
CA VAL A 479 1.38 0.00 -0.71
C VAL A 479 1.43 0.45 0.74
N LEU A 480 0.67 1.52 1.05
CA LEU A 480 0.55 2.02 2.41
C LEU A 480 -0.57 1.28 3.14
N LEU A 481 -0.22 0.55 4.21
CA LEU A 481 -1.20 -0.13 5.05
C LEU A 481 -1.84 0.89 5.99
N LEU A 482 -3.13 1.10 5.82
CA LEU A 482 -3.93 2.04 6.59
C LEU A 482 -4.45 1.40 7.88
N GLU A 483 -4.56 2.22 8.91
CA GLU A 483 -5.24 1.91 10.18
C GLU A 483 -6.73 2.28 10.06
N PRO A 484 -7.66 1.31 10.04
CA PRO A 484 -9.09 1.58 9.91
C PRO A 484 -9.61 2.61 10.92
N ALA A 485 -9.13 2.55 12.17
CA ALA A 485 -9.52 3.49 13.22
C ALA A 485 -8.99 4.92 12.98
N GLY A 486 -7.98 5.10 12.11
CA GLY A 486 -7.44 6.40 11.73
C GLY A 486 -8.17 7.09 10.59
N LEU A 487 -9.05 6.37 9.86
CA LEU A 487 -9.77 6.91 8.69
C LEU A 487 -10.72 8.05 9.05
N LEU A 488 -11.25 8.02 10.27
CA LEU A 488 -12.07 9.06 10.86
C LEU A 488 -11.39 9.65 12.10
N THR A 489 -11.54 10.94 12.34
CA THR A 489 -11.13 11.56 13.59
C THR A 489 -12.10 11.22 14.72
N ARG A 490 -11.70 11.43 15.98
CA ARG A 490 -12.60 11.24 17.13
C ARG A 490 -13.86 12.12 17.03
N ALA A 491 -13.70 13.36 16.56
CA ALA A 491 -14.82 14.29 16.40
C ALA A 491 -15.79 13.81 15.30
N GLU A 492 -15.26 13.31 14.18
CA GLU A 492 -16.06 12.76 13.10
C GLU A 492 -16.80 11.49 13.52
N ARG A 493 -16.14 10.60 14.28
CA ARG A 493 -16.82 9.44 14.88
C ARG A 493 -17.99 9.85 15.77
N GLY A 494 -17.80 10.87 16.62
CA GLY A 494 -18.89 11.40 17.45
C GLY A 494 -20.05 11.99 16.63
N LEU A 495 -19.75 12.58 15.47
CA LEU A 495 -20.78 13.05 14.52
C LEU A 495 -21.55 11.87 13.91
N LEU A 496 -20.87 10.76 13.59
CA LEU A 496 -21.52 9.54 13.12
C LEU A 496 -22.39 8.88 14.19
N ASP A 497 -21.92 8.84 15.44
CA ASP A 497 -22.68 8.30 16.59
C ASP A 497 -24.00 9.07 16.80
N ALA A 498 -23.95 10.40 16.70
CA ALA A 498 -25.15 11.23 16.80
C ALA A 498 -26.16 10.95 15.67
N MET A 499 -25.67 10.68 14.46
CA MET A 499 -26.52 10.38 13.31
C MET A 499 -27.14 8.98 13.37
N ALA A 500 -26.42 8.00 13.92
CA ALA A 500 -26.96 6.65 14.13
C ALA A 500 -28.07 6.66 15.20
N GLY A 501 -27.90 7.45 16.27
CA GLY A 501 -28.90 7.60 17.32
C GLY A 501 -30.20 8.31 16.89
N GLU A 502 -30.14 9.22 15.90
CA GLU A 502 -31.33 9.88 15.33
C GLU A 502 -32.09 8.99 14.33
N ALA A 503 -31.48 7.93 13.80
CA ALA A 503 -32.12 7.00 12.84
C ALA A 503 -32.86 5.83 13.51
N GLU A 504 -32.56 5.56 14.79
CA GLU A 504 -33.26 4.55 15.62
C GLU A 504 -34.44 5.13 16.42
N ALA A 505 -34.61 6.45 16.44
CA ALA A 505 -35.71 7.18 17.10
C ALA A 505 -36.83 7.53 16.10
#